data_AF-A0A923UP88-F1
#
_entry.id   AF-A0A923UP88-F1
#
_cell.length_a   1.000
_cell.length_b   1.000
_cell.length_c   1.000
_cell.angle_alpha   90.00
_cell.angle_beta   90.00
_cell.angle_gamma   90.00
#
_symmetry.space_group_name_H-M   'P 1'
#
loop_
_entity.id
_entity.type
_entity.pdbx_description
1 polymer ?
#
loop_
_entity_poly.entity_id
_entity_poly.type
_entity_poly.pdbx_seq_one_letter_code
_entity_poly.pdbx_strand_id
1 'polypeptide(L)'
;KTNPEMYTKLSSNNPIDLCRYQVVNCYSGRINLINSGGESTGKTDLTNAVKTAVINKRAGGAGLIMGRKAFQRPFNEGVELINAVQEIYLSNEITIA
;
A
#
# COMPACT_ATOMS: atom_id res chain seq x y z
N LYS A 1 -23.18 -14.91 3.78
CA LYS A 1 -22.76 -14.87 2.36
C LYS A 1 -22.78 -13.41 1.90
N THR A 2 -21.78 -12.95 1.16
CA THR A 2 -21.71 -11.57 0.64
C THR A 2 -22.65 -11.37 -0.55
N ASN A 3 -23.09 -10.13 -0.79
CA ASN A 3 -23.91 -9.78 -1.96
C ASN A 3 -23.01 -9.74 -3.22
N PRO A 4 -23.35 -10.43 -4.33
CA PRO A 4 -22.57 -10.41 -5.57
C PRO A 4 -22.30 -9.02 -6.15
N GLU A 5 -23.20 -8.06 -5.92
CA GLU A 5 -23.04 -6.68 -6.41
C GLU A 5 -21.81 -5.97 -5.83
N MET A 6 -21.29 -6.44 -4.69
CA MET A 6 -20.03 -5.97 -4.10
C MET A 6 -18.83 -6.08 -5.06
N TYR A 7 -18.85 -7.07 -5.96
CA TYR A 7 -17.76 -7.35 -6.89
C TYR A 7 -18.03 -6.83 -8.31
N THR A 8 -19.28 -6.46 -8.62
CA THR A 8 -19.70 -6.14 -10.01
C THR A 8 -20.20 -4.71 -10.19
N LYS A 9 -20.83 -4.13 -9.17
CA LYS A 9 -21.42 -2.77 -9.24
C LYS A 9 -20.82 -1.81 -8.23
N LEU A 10 -20.45 -2.32 -7.05
CA LEU A 10 -19.98 -1.52 -5.91
C LEU A 10 -18.45 -1.54 -5.77
N SER A 11 -17.73 -1.98 -6.79
CA SER A 11 -16.26 -1.96 -6.84
C SER A 11 -15.80 -1.44 -8.21
N SER A 12 -14.65 -0.78 -8.26
CA SER A 12 -14.01 -0.35 -9.51
C SER A 12 -12.76 -1.17 -9.80
N ASN A 13 -12.26 -1.11 -11.04
CA ASN A 13 -10.97 -1.71 -11.40
C ASN A 13 -9.78 -0.85 -10.96
N ASN A 14 -10.02 0.34 -10.39
CA ASN A 14 -8.96 1.22 -9.95
C ASN A 14 -8.46 0.80 -8.56
N PRO A 15 -7.18 0.45 -8.40
CA PRO A 15 -6.65 -0.03 -7.13
C PRO A 15 -6.72 1.02 -6.00
N ILE A 16 -6.74 2.31 -6.30
CA ILE A 16 -6.88 3.37 -5.30
C ILE A 16 -8.29 3.35 -4.70
N ASP A 17 -9.32 3.25 -5.54
CA ASP A 17 -10.72 3.16 -5.07
C ASP A 17 -10.95 1.89 -4.25
N LEU A 18 -10.36 0.77 -4.68
CA LEU A 18 -10.40 -0.48 -3.92
C LEU A 18 -9.75 -0.34 -2.54
N CYS A 19 -8.60 0.34 -2.46
CA CYS A 19 -7.90 0.60 -1.21
C CYS A 19 -8.69 1.55 -0.29
N ARG A 20 -9.48 2.48 -0.85
CA ARG A 20 -10.35 3.38 -0.05
C ARG A 20 -11.40 2.64 0.76
N TYR A 21 -11.90 1.50 0.29
CA TYR A 21 -12.77 0.65 1.11
C TYR A 21 -12.05 0.16 2.38
N GLN A 22 -10.74 -0.06 2.35
CA GLN A 22 -9.98 -0.39 3.55
C GLN A 22 -9.88 0.80 4.48
N VAL A 23 -9.58 2.00 3.95
CA VAL A 23 -9.51 3.24 4.74
C VAL A 23 -10.84 3.55 5.42
N VAL A 24 -11.97 3.38 4.73
CA VAL A 24 -13.29 3.65 5.33
C VAL A 24 -13.63 2.68 6.46
N ASN A 25 -13.09 1.45 6.41
CA ASN A 25 -13.23 0.49 7.50
C ASN A 25 -12.38 0.85 8.73
N CYS A 26 -11.42 1.78 8.61
CA CYS A 26 -10.65 2.32 9.73
C CYS A 26 -11.39 3.48 10.41
N TYR A 27 -12.57 3.17 10.97
CA TYR A 27 -13.45 4.15 11.64
C TYR A 27 -13.76 5.36 10.73
N SER A 28 -14.21 5.09 9.49
CA SER A 28 -14.45 6.12 8.46
C SER A 28 -13.23 7.01 8.20
N GLY A 29 -12.03 6.42 8.20
CA GLY A 29 -10.76 7.11 7.98
C GLY A 29 -10.22 7.91 9.16
N ARG A 30 -10.89 7.88 10.33
CA ARG A 30 -10.42 8.58 11.54
C ARG A 30 -9.23 7.88 12.21
N ILE A 31 -9.08 6.58 11.99
CA ILE A 31 -7.91 5.83 12.39
C ILE A 31 -7.06 5.59 11.14
N ASN A 32 -5.77 5.84 11.25
CA ASN A 32 -4.86 5.67 10.12
C ASN A 32 -4.76 4.20 9.69
N LEU A 33 -4.82 3.96 8.38
CA LEU A 33 -4.54 2.66 7.77
C LEU A 33 -3.04 2.50 7.53
N ILE A 34 -2.44 1.44 8.05
CA ILE A 34 -1.09 0.99 7.69
C ILE A 34 -1.22 -0.40 7.07
N ASN A 35 -0.83 -0.53 5.81
CA ASN A 35 -1.02 -1.75 5.04
C ASN A 35 0.22 -2.66 5.07
N SER A 36 0.05 -3.94 4.74
CA SER A 36 1.21 -4.83 4.56
C SER A 36 1.94 -4.49 3.25
N GLY A 37 3.28 -4.52 3.27
CA GLY A 37 4.12 -4.45 2.07
C GLY A 37 4.05 -5.70 1.18
N GLY A 38 3.25 -6.71 1.58
CA GLY A 38 3.03 -7.95 0.83
C GLY A 38 4.16 -8.96 0.95
N GLU A 39 3.96 -10.12 0.32
CA GLU A 39 4.94 -11.19 0.29
C GLU A 39 6.19 -10.83 -0.53
N SER A 40 7.33 -11.44 -0.17
CA SER A 40 8.58 -11.37 -0.91
C SER A 40 8.50 -12.25 -2.15
N THR A 41 8.67 -11.63 -3.31
CA THR A 41 8.69 -12.24 -4.65
C THR A 41 10.08 -12.17 -5.28
N GLY A 42 11.08 -11.67 -4.54
CA GLY A 42 12.45 -11.52 -5.00
C GLY A 42 12.62 -10.29 -5.89
N LYS A 43 12.91 -10.52 -7.18
CA LYS A 43 13.35 -9.46 -8.11
C LYS A 43 12.36 -8.31 -8.27
N THR A 44 11.06 -8.57 -8.10
CA THR A 44 10.01 -7.55 -8.27
C THR A 44 9.66 -6.80 -6.98
N ASP A 45 10.35 -7.07 -5.87
CA ASP A 45 9.92 -6.56 -4.57
C ASP A 45 9.99 -5.05 -4.44
N LEU A 46 11.03 -4.42 -4.99
CA LEU A 46 11.17 -2.97 -4.97
C LEU A 46 10.02 -2.32 -5.75
N THR A 47 9.80 -2.75 -6.99
CA THR A 47 8.71 -2.25 -7.84
C THR A 47 7.34 -2.45 -7.19
N ASN A 48 7.11 -3.63 -6.60
CA ASN A 48 5.86 -3.95 -5.92
C ASN A 48 5.67 -3.12 -4.65
N ALA A 49 6.72 -2.90 -3.86
CA ALA A 49 6.68 -2.07 -2.66
C ALA A 49 6.37 -0.60 -3.02
N VAL A 50 7.05 -0.04 -4.01
CA VAL A 50 6.81 1.33 -4.50
C VAL A 50 5.37 1.46 -5.02
N LYS A 51 4.92 0.57 -5.90
CA LYS A 51 3.54 0.58 -6.42
C LYS A 51 2.50 0.52 -5.30
N THR A 52 2.73 -0.35 -4.32
CA THR A 52 1.82 -0.52 -3.16
C THR A 52 1.81 0.74 -2.29
N ALA A 53 2.98 1.35 -2.05
CA ALA A 53 3.09 2.58 -1.27
C ALA A 53 2.36 3.75 -1.94
N VAL A 54 2.51 3.89 -3.26
CA VAL A 54 1.82 4.92 -4.05
C VAL A 54 0.31 4.73 -3.95
N ILE A 55 -0.20 3.51 -4.22
CA ILE A 55 -1.64 3.22 -4.13
C ILE A 55 -2.17 3.50 -2.72
N ASN A 56 -1.46 3.06 -1.68
CA ASN A 56 -1.89 3.23 -0.29
C ASN A 56 -1.94 4.71 0.10
N LYS A 57 -0.88 5.48 -0.19
CA LYS A 57 -0.84 6.92 0.09
C LYS A 57 -1.93 7.67 -0.67
N ARG A 58 -2.08 7.43 -1.97
CA ARG A 58 -3.10 8.04 -2.82
C ARG A 58 -4.52 7.74 -2.30
N ALA A 59 -4.75 6.56 -1.72
CA ALA A 59 -6.03 6.19 -1.13
C ALA A 59 -6.32 6.84 0.24
N GLY A 60 -5.31 7.42 0.90
CA GLY A 60 -5.41 8.01 2.24
C GLY A 60 -4.80 7.16 3.37
N GLY A 61 -4.08 6.10 3.04
CA GLY A 61 -3.30 5.32 4.00
C GLY A 61 -2.01 6.04 4.43
N ALA A 62 -1.52 5.71 5.64
CA ALA A 62 -0.45 6.44 6.31
C ALA A 62 0.91 5.73 6.29
N GLY A 63 0.99 4.47 5.85
CA GLY A 63 2.25 3.74 5.85
C GLY A 63 2.13 2.30 5.35
N LEU A 64 3.29 1.64 5.22
CA LEU A 64 3.40 0.21 4.98
C LEU A 64 4.23 -0.48 6.07
N ILE A 65 3.82 -1.69 6.43
CA ILE A 65 4.58 -2.61 7.29
C ILE A 65 5.46 -3.48 6.39
N MET A 66 6.78 -3.49 6.65
CA MET A 66 7.72 -4.30 5.90
C MET A 66 8.49 -5.23 6.85
N GLY A 67 8.31 -6.53 6.65
CA GLY A 67 8.99 -7.58 7.40
C GLY A 67 9.96 -8.34 6.50
N ARG A 68 9.65 -9.60 6.22
CA ARG A 68 10.45 -10.49 5.35
C ARG A 68 10.96 -9.83 4.08
N LYS A 69 10.10 -9.04 3.42
CA LYS A 69 10.47 -8.28 2.22
C LYS A 69 11.68 -7.37 2.45
N ALA A 70 11.79 -6.63 3.55
CA ALA A 70 12.94 -5.77 3.81
C ALA A 70 14.13 -6.52 4.47
N PHE A 71 13.84 -7.51 5.33
CA PHE A 71 14.85 -8.10 6.21
C PHE A 71 15.43 -9.45 5.75
N GLN A 72 14.87 -10.11 4.74
CA GLN A 72 15.40 -11.37 4.18
C GLN A 72 16.12 -11.15 2.84
N ARG A 73 17.02 -10.16 2.79
CA ARG A 73 17.86 -9.81 1.64
C ARG A 73 19.17 -9.17 2.12
N PRO A 74 20.16 -8.91 1.25
CA PRO A 74 21.36 -8.17 1.63
C PRO A 74 21.02 -6.82 2.28
N PHE A 75 21.78 -6.44 3.32
CA PHE A 75 21.47 -5.27 4.15
C PHE A 75 21.21 -3.99 3.32
N ASN A 76 22.09 -3.70 2.38
CA ASN A 76 21.99 -2.51 1.53
C ASN A 76 20.70 -2.50 0.69
N GLU A 77 20.28 -3.66 0.16
CA GLU A 77 19.02 -3.77 -0.59
C GLU A 77 17.80 -3.60 0.31
N GLY A 78 17.88 -4.06 1.56
CA GLY A 78 16.81 -3.86 2.56
C GLY A 78 16.64 -2.38 2.91
N VAL A 79 17.75 -1.68 3.12
CA VAL A 79 17.77 -0.23 3.38
C VAL A 79 17.22 0.54 2.18
N GLU A 80 17.67 0.22 0.97
CA GLU A 80 17.17 0.84 -0.26
C GLU A 80 15.64 0.68 -0.40
N LEU A 81 15.13 -0.53 -0.15
CA LEU A 81 13.70 -0.80 -0.22
C LEU A 81 12.90 -0.03 0.84
N ILE A 82 13.42 0.13 2.05
CA ILE A 82 12.80 0.96 3.10
C ILE A 82 12.78 2.43 2.70
N ASN A 83 13.92 2.96 2.26
CA ASN A 83 14.03 4.36 1.87
C ASN A 83 13.11 4.70 0.69
N ALA A 84 13.05 3.84 -0.32
CA ALA A 84 12.16 4.02 -1.46
C ALA A 84 10.69 4.16 -1.04
N VAL A 85 10.23 3.36 -0.06
CA VAL A 85 8.86 3.50 0.47
C VAL A 85 8.70 4.79 1.26
N GLN A 86 9.68 5.16 2.09
CA GLN A 86 9.64 6.41 2.86
C GLN A 86 9.57 7.64 1.96
N GLU A 87 10.35 7.68 0.86
CA GLU A 87 10.33 8.74 -0.13
C GLU A 87 8.94 8.95 -0.73
N ILE A 88 8.18 7.88 -0.98
CA ILE A 88 6.78 7.99 -1.43
C ILE A 88 5.91 8.73 -0.41
N TYR A 89 6.06 8.44 0.88
CA TYR A 89 5.28 9.12 1.93
C TYR A 89 5.74 10.56 2.17
N LEU A 90 7.03 10.85 1.99
CA LEU A 90 7.59 12.20 2.12
C LEU A 90 7.36 13.08 0.88
N SER A 91 7.11 12.50 -0.29
CA SER A 91 6.91 13.25 -1.54
C SER A 91 5.61 14.05 -1.55
N ASN A 92 5.72 15.38 -1.72
CA ASN A 92 4.56 16.27 -1.84
C ASN A 92 3.81 16.11 -3.18
N GLU A 93 4.43 15.51 -4.19
CA GLU A 93 3.81 15.27 -5.51
C GLU A 93 2.78 14.15 -5.46
N ILE A 94 2.91 13.22 -4.51
CA ILE A 94 2.01 12.09 -4.34
C ILE A 94 0.96 12.48 -3.30
N THR A 95 -0.11 13.12 -3.77
CA THR A 95 -1.24 13.58 -2.94
C THR A 95 -2.32 12.51 -2.81
N ILE A 96 -3.29 12.73 -1.91
CA ILE A 96 -4.52 11.91 -1.89
C ILE A 96 -5.28 12.17 -3.21
N ALA A 97 -5.84 11.10 -3.79
CA ALA A 97 -6.47 11.10 -5.11
C ALA A 97 -7.82 11.78 -5.21
#